data_AF-X1JYJ6-F1
#
_entry.id   AF-X1JYJ6-F1
#
_cell.length_a   1.000
_cell.length_b   1.000
_cell.length_c   1.000
_cell.angle_alpha   90.00
_cell.angle_beta   90.00
_cell.angle_gamma   90.00
#
_symmetry.space_group_name_H-M   'P 1'
#
loop_
_entity.id
_entity.type
_entity.pdbx_description
1 polymer ?
#
loop_
_entity_poly.entity_id
_entity_poly.type
_entity_poly.pdbx_seq_one_letter_code
_entity_poly.pdbx_strand_id
1 'polypeptide(L)'
;MKNLRDWIEACEKEGELKRIKAEVDWNLELSHIATFNERKRGPALLFENVKGYDIPVVISASSTPKRMAITLGMPTTYSMCEMSLGQSIE
;
A
#
# COMPACT_ATOMS: atom_id res chain seq x y z
N MET A 1 -4.74 -7.02 12.89
CA MET A 1 -4.52 -5.65 12.40
C MET A 1 -5.75 -4.83 12.76
N LYS A 2 -5.61 -3.69 13.45
CA LYS A 2 -6.74 -2.94 14.03
C LYS A 2 -7.01 -1.63 13.29
N ASN A 3 -6.01 -1.04 12.64
CA ASN A 3 -6.13 0.24 11.97
C ASN A 3 -5.06 0.39 10.86
N LEU A 4 -5.11 1.51 10.12
CA LEU A 4 -4.19 1.80 9.01
C LEU A 4 -2.72 1.91 9.42
N ARG A 5 -2.41 2.34 10.64
CA ARG A 5 -1.02 2.45 11.12
C ARG A 5 -0.41 1.06 11.31
N ASP A 6 -1.19 0.12 11.86
CA ASP A 6 -0.78 -1.29 11.94
C ASP A 6 -0.52 -1.88 10.54
N TRP A 7 -1.33 -1.49 9.54
CA TRP A 7 -1.14 -1.91 8.15
C TRP A 7 0.16 -1.34 7.56
N ILE A 8 0.43 -0.05 7.78
CA ILE A 8 1.67 0.61 7.36
C ILE A 8 2.89 -0.13 7.94
N GLU A 9 2.88 -0.43 9.24
CA GLU A 9 3.96 -1.18 9.90
C GLU A 9 4.12 -2.60 9.34
N ALA A 10 3.02 -3.29 9.04
CA ALA A 10 3.05 -4.61 8.43
C ALA A 10 3.68 -4.57 7.03
N CYS A 11 3.31 -3.58 6.21
CA CYS A 11 3.93 -3.39 4.90
C CYS A 11 5.42 -3.01 4.98
N GLU A 12 5.84 -2.21 5.96
CA GLU A 12 7.26 -1.92 6.17
C GLU A 12 8.07 -3.18 6.50
N LYS A 13 7.55 -4.04 7.39
CA LYS A 13 8.18 -5.32 7.75
C LYS A 13 8.31 -6.26 6.55
N GLU A 14 7.33 -6.24 5.66
CA GLU A 14 7.28 -7.08 4.46
C GLU A 14 8.02 -6.49 3.25
N GLY A 15 8.64 -5.31 3.39
CA GLY A 15 9.31 -4.60 2.29
C GLY A 15 8.36 -4.02 1.24
N GLU A 16 7.07 -3.92 1.57
CA GLU A 16 5.98 -3.51 0.70
C GLU A 16 5.57 -2.03 0.87
N LEU A 17 6.32 -1.25 1.66
CA LEU A 17 6.12 0.20 1.81
C LEU A 17 7.42 0.97 1.59
N LYS A 18 7.31 2.13 0.93
CA LYS A 18 8.37 3.13 0.85
C LYS A 18 7.85 4.49 1.36
N ARG A 19 8.58 5.08 2.32
CA ARG A 19 8.38 6.46 2.78
C ARG A 19 9.07 7.44 1.85
N ILE A 20 8.34 8.50 1.47
CA ILE A 20 8.81 9.60 0.63
C ILE A 20 8.76 10.88 1.45
N LYS A 21 9.94 11.43 1.76
CA LYS A 21 10.13 12.65 2.57
C LYS A 21 10.25 13.93 1.75
N ALA A 22 10.54 13.79 0.46
CA ALA A 22 10.54 14.92 -0.46
C ALA A 22 9.12 15.51 -0.52
N GLU A 23 9.02 16.84 -0.63
CA GLU A 23 7.75 17.50 -0.89
C GLU A 23 7.17 16.98 -2.22
N VAL A 24 5.87 16.72 -2.24
CA VAL A 24 5.12 16.32 -3.44
C VAL A 24 3.92 17.23 -3.64
N ASP A 25 3.64 17.62 -4.88
CA ASP A 25 2.41 18.28 -5.24
C ASP A 25 1.27 17.24 -5.31
N TRP A 26 0.18 17.49 -4.57
CA TRP A 26 -0.99 16.62 -4.60
C TRP A 26 -1.70 16.66 -5.97
N ASN A 27 -1.54 17.77 -6.70
CA ASN A 27 -2.19 17.98 -7.96
C ASN A 27 -1.40 17.28 -9.08
N LEU A 28 -1.84 16.07 -9.42
CA LEU A 28 -1.34 15.22 -10.51
C LEU A 28 0.06 14.63 -10.32
N GLU A 29 1.00 15.30 -9.63
CA GLU A 29 2.35 14.75 -9.42
C GLU A 29 2.31 13.47 -8.58
N LEU A 30 1.66 13.50 -7.41
CA LEU A 30 1.54 12.35 -6.52
C LEU A 30 0.96 11.12 -7.24
N SER A 31 -0.14 11.30 -7.99
CA SER A 31 -0.81 10.21 -8.72
C SER A 31 0.02 9.72 -9.91
N HIS A 32 0.79 10.60 -10.57
CA HIS A 32 1.72 10.21 -11.62
C HIS A 32 2.84 9.32 -11.08
N ILE A 33 3.45 9.70 -9.94
CA ILE A 33 4.46 8.90 -9.26
C ILE A 33 3.90 7.52 -8.88
N ALA A 34 2.70 7.50 -8.28
CA ALA A 34 2.03 6.26 -7.89
C ALA A 34 1.77 5.36 -9.11
N THR A 35 1.23 5.91 -10.20
CA THR A 35 0.96 5.16 -11.44
C THR A 35 2.23 4.53 -12.01
N PHE A 36 3.33 5.28 -12.06
CA PHE A 36 4.60 4.76 -12.57
C PHE A 36 5.17 3.66 -11.67
N ASN A 37 5.08 3.84 -10.35
CA ASN A 37 5.48 2.85 -9.36
C ASN A 37 4.65 1.56 -9.47
N GLU A 38 3.33 1.67 -9.63
CA GLU A 38 2.42 0.52 -9.76
C GLU A 38 2.66 -0.28 -11.04
N ARG A 39 2.94 0.38 -12.18
CA ARG A 39 3.31 -0.29 -13.42
C ARG A 39 4.57 -1.15 -13.28
N LYS A 40 5.46 -0.77 -12.37
CA LYS A 40 6.66 -1.54 -12.00
C LYS A 40 6.43 -2.54 -10.88
N ARG A 41 5.17 -2.69 -10.41
CA ARG A 41 4.80 -3.49 -9.24
C ARG A 41 5.58 -3.09 -7.98
N GLY A 42 5.88 -1.80 -7.86
CA GLY A 42 6.59 -1.24 -6.72
C GLY A 42 5.78 -1.28 -5.42
N PRO A 43 6.42 -0.91 -4.29
CA PRO A 43 5.80 -0.90 -2.96
C PRO A 43 4.68 0.13 -2.87
N ALA A 44 3.84 0.06 -1.83
CA ALA A 44 2.98 1.18 -1.47
C ALA A 44 3.83 2.41 -1.10
N LEU A 45 3.32 3.60 -1.39
CA LEU A 45 4.04 4.85 -1.14
C LEU A 45 3.35 5.62 -0.02
N LEU A 46 4.12 6.04 0.97
CA LEU A 46 3.69 6.96 2.02
C LEU A 46 4.40 8.30 1.81
N PHE A 47 3.67 9.29 1.29
CA PHE A 47 4.15 10.66 1.16
C PHE A 47 3.94 11.39 2.48
N GLU A 48 5.05 11.77 3.12
CA GLU A 48 5.05 12.40 4.45
C GLU A 48 5.01 13.93 4.37
N ASN A 49 5.28 14.50 3.20
CA ASN A 49 5.30 15.95 2.97
C ASN A 49 4.49 16.29 1.71
N VAL A 50 3.21 16.66 1.89
CA VAL A 50 2.30 17.03 0.81
C VAL A 50 2.14 18.55 0.78
N LYS A 51 2.43 19.17 -0.37
CA LYS A 51 2.43 20.62 -0.51
C LYS A 51 1.11 21.25 -0.07
N GLY A 52 1.18 22.10 0.96
CA GLY A 52 0.03 22.82 1.52
C GLY A 52 -0.84 22.03 2.50
N TYR A 53 -0.43 20.83 2.91
CA TYR A 53 -1.20 19.99 3.85
C TYR A 53 -0.28 19.28 4.85
N ASP A 54 -0.69 19.23 6.12
CA ASP A 54 0.01 18.49 7.18
C ASP A 54 -0.38 17.00 7.25
N ILE A 55 -1.27 16.56 6.35
CA ILE A 55 -1.81 15.19 6.35
C ILE A 55 -1.02 14.34 5.36
N PRO A 56 -0.33 13.27 5.82
CA PRO A 56 0.39 12.38 4.92
C PRO A 56 -0.57 11.52 4.10
N VAL A 57 -0.13 11.12 2.91
CA VAL A 57 -0.94 10.32 1.97
C VAL A 57 -0.27 8.98 1.73
N VAL A 58 -1.00 7.90 2.02
CA VAL A 58 -0.64 6.55 1.59
C VAL A 58 -1.42 6.20 0.33
N ILE A 59 -0.73 5.63 -0.66
CA ILE A 59 -1.34 5.22 -1.93
C ILE A 59 -0.81 3.83 -2.35
N SER A 60 -1.54 3.20 -3.28
CA SER A 60 -1.24 1.87 -3.83
C SER A 60 -1.38 0.73 -2.81
N ALA A 61 -2.23 0.91 -1.80
CA ALA A 61 -2.37 -0.01 -0.68
C ALA A 61 -2.73 -1.44 -1.11
N SER A 62 -3.61 -1.62 -2.09
CA SER A 62 -4.09 -2.95 -2.49
C SER A 62 -3.70 -3.34 -3.92
N SER A 63 -2.68 -2.70 -4.51
CA SER A 63 -2.37 -2.84 -5.94
C SER A 63 -1.59 -4.12 -6.31
N THR A 64 -1.27 -5.00 -5.35
CA THR A 64 -0.63 -6.31 -5.60
C THR A 64 -1.29 -7.41 -4.78
N PRO A 65 -1.22 -8.69 -5.21
CA PRO A 65 -1.73 -9.81 -4.42
C PRO A 65 -1.10 -9.87 -3.02
N LYS A 66 0.22 -9.65 -2.92
CA LYS A 66 0.92 -9.63 -1.62
C LYS A 66 0.36 -8.58 -0.67
N ARG A 67 0.13 -7.34 -1.15
CA ARG A 67 -0.46 -6.29 -0.29
C ARG A 67 -1.94 -6.51 0.00
N MET A 68 -2.68 -7.13 -0.90
CA MET A 68 -4.04 -7.57 -0.63
C MET A 68 -4.06 -8.62 0.49
N ALA A 69 -3.15 -9.60 0.47
CA ALA A 69 -3.03 -10.60 1.53
C ALA A 69 -2.73 -9.96 2.90
N ILE A 70 -1.79 -9.00 2.94
CA ILE A 70 -1.51 -8.21 4.16
C ILE A 70 -2.78 -7.50 4.64
N THR A 71 -3.52 -6.86 3.73
CA THR A 71 -4.76 -6.13 4.02
C THR A 71 -5.84 -7.05 4.60
N LEU A 72 -5.96 -8.27 4.08
CA LEU A 72 -6.93 -9.28 4.53
C LEU A 72 -6.44 -10.09 5.74
N GLY A 73 -5.20 -9.88 6.20
CA GLY A 73 -4.60 -10.70 7.27
C GLY A 73 -4.36 -12.15 6.87
N MET A 74 -4.19 -12.41 5.57
CA MET A 74 -3.96 -13.72 4.98
C MET A 74 -2.45 -13.95 4.69
N PRO A 75 -2.01 -15.20 4.48
CA PRO A 75 -0.63 -15.48 4.12
C PRO A 75 -0.18 -14.73 2.85
N THR A 76 0.98 -14.07 2.92
CA THR A 76 1.51 -13.22 1.84
C THR A 76 1.89 -13.96 0.57
N THR A 77 1.95 -15.29 0.64
CA THR A 77 2.18 -16.20 -0.49
C THR A 77 0.94 -16.46 -1.34
N TYR A 78 -0.26 -16.08 -0.85
CA TYR A 78 -1.51 -16.35 -1.55
C TYR A 78 -1.67 -15.47 -2.80
N SER A 79 -2.13 -16.10 -3.87
CA SER A 79 -2.64 -15.45 -5.07
C SER A 79 -4.02 -14.83 -4.81
N MET A 80 -4.46 -13.98 -5.75
CA MET A 80 -5.80 -13.38 -5.68
C MET A 80 -6.92 -14.42 -5.68
N CYS A 81 -6.74 -15.51 -6.44
CA CYS A 81 -7.71 -16.62 -6.49
C CYS A 81 -7.78 -17.35 -5.15
N GLU A 82 -6.64 -17.69 -4.55
CA GLU A 82 -6.60 -18.37 -3.24
C GLU A 82 -7.25 -17.52 -2.15
N MET A 83 -7.02 -16.20 -2.15
CA MET A 83 -7.69 -15.29 -1.21
C MET A 83 -9.21 -15.24 -1.42
N SER A 84 -9.71 -15.36 -2.66
CA SER A 84 -11.15 -15.37 -2.95
C SER A 84 -11.87 -16.64 -2.51
N LEU A 85 -11.13 -17.76 -2.39
CA LEU A 85 -11.68 -19.05 -1.95
C LEU A 85 -11.73 -19.17 -0.42
N GLY A 86 -11.03 -18.30 0.30
CA GLY A 86 -10.83 -18.35 1.75
C GLY A 86 -11.97 -17.81 2.61
N GLN A 87 -13.23 -18.01 2.22
CA GLN A 87 -14.42 -17.83 3.09
C GLN A 87 -15.49 -18.89 2.79
N SER A 88 -15.11 -20.17 2.76
CA SER A 88 -16.06 -21.29 2.78
C SER A 88 -15.58 -22.41 3.68
N ILE A 89 -15.05 -22.08 4.86
CA ILE A 89 -14.89 -23.04 5.95
C ILE A 89 -15.12 -22.30 7.27
N GLU A 90 -16.19 -22.72 7.95
CA GLU A 90 -16.84 -22.25 9.19
C GLU A 90 -17.72 -20.99 9.11
#